data_AF-A0A2J6SIK7-F1
#
_entry.id   AF-A0A2J6SIK7-F1
#
_cell.length_a   1.000
_cell.length_b   1.000
_cell.length_c   1.000
_cell.angle_alpha   90.00
_cell.angle_beta   90.00
_cell.angle_gamma   90.00
#
_symmetry.space_group_name_H-M   'P 1'
#
loop_
_entity.id
_entity.type
_entity.pdbx_description
1 polymer ?
#
loop_
_entity_poly.entity_id
_entity_poly.type
_entity_poly.pdbx_seq_one_letter_code
_entity_poly.pdbx_strand_id
1 'polypeptide(L)'
;YTALSYVWSSAEKVETIWVNDKPLKITASLFSALRDLRGETRSFILWADGICINQDDDKEKGIQIRLTGRIYAEASNTIFYL
;
A
#
# COMPACT_ATOMS: atom_id res chain seq x y z
N TYR A 1 -0.32 -10.33 -8.07
CA TYR A 1 -0.29 -8.87 -7.82
C TYR A 1 1.16 -8.45 -7.64
N THR A 2 1.44 -7.15 -7.71
CA THR A 2 2.74 -6.56 -7.39
C THR A 2 2.69 -6.05 -5.95
N ALA A 3 3.67 -6.42 -5.12
CA ALA A 3 3.78 -5.87 -3.76
C ALA A 3 4.61 -4.58 -3.78
N LEU A 4 4.19 -3.57 -3.01
CA LEU A 4 4.91 -2.32 -2.83
C LEU A 4 5.53 -2.28 -1.44
N SER A 5 6.86 -2.25 -1.39
CA SER A 5 7.65 -1.95 -0.20
C SER A 5 8.09 -0.49 -0.26
N TYR A 6 7.70 0.30 0.74
CA TYR A 6 7.99 1.73 0.82
C TYR A 6 8.30 2.14 2.26
N VAL A 7 8.91 3.31 2.44
CA VAL A 7 9.20 3.83 3.77
C VAL A 7 7.91 4.23 4.47
N TRP A 8 7.64 3.59 5.59
CA TRP A 8 6.66 4.08 6.56
C TRP A 8 7.28 5.28 7.27
N SER A 9 7.08 6.46 6.70
CA SER A 9 7.48 7.73 7.32
C SER A 9 6.51 8.07 8.46
N SER A 10 6.26 9.36 8.71
CA SER A 10 5.23 9.79 9.67
C SER A 10 3.95 8.95 9.51
N ALA A 11 3.41 8.49 10.64
CA ALA A 11 2.12 7.79 10.69
C ALA A 11 0.94 8.71 10.33
N GLU A 12 1.20 10.01 10.18
CA GLU A 12 0.19 11.00 9.82
C GLU A 12 -0.33 10.76 8.38
N LYS A 13 -1.62 10.45 8.29
CA LYS A 13 -2.34 10.26 7.03
C LYS A 13 -2.78 11.64 6.48
N VAL A 14 -1.88 12.31 5.78
CA VAL A 14 -2.08 13.69 5.27
C VAL A 14 -2.65 13.75 3.85
N GLU A 15 -2.49 12.69 3.06
CA GLU A 15 -2.93 12.64 1.66
C GLU A 15 -4.23 11.84 1.51
N THR A 16 -5.01 12.13 0.47
CA THR A 16 -6.26 11.41 0.17
C THR A 16 -6.23 10.80 -1.22
N ILE A 17 -6.57 9.53 -1.31
CA ILE A 17 -6.82 8.82 -2.57
C ILE A 17 -8.28 8.34 -2.62
N TRP A 18 -8.74 7.93 -3.80
CA TRP A 18 -10.08 7.39 -4.00
C TRP A 18 -9.99 5.91 -4.33
N VAL A 19 -10.66 5.08 -3.53
CA VAL A 19 -10.74 3.63 -3.71
C VAL A 19 -12.21 3.25 -3.74
N ASN A 20 -12.70 2.76 -4.89
CA ASN A 20 -14.12 2.44 -5.10
C ASN A 20 -15.05 3.59 -4.69
N ASP A 21 -14.76 4.80 -5.18
CA ASP A 21 -15.49 6.04 -4.90
C ASP A 21 -15.54 6.47 -3.42
N LYS A 22 -14.71 5.85 -2.57
CA LYS A 22 -14.56 6.23 -1.16
C LYS A 22 -13.21 6.91 -0.93
N PRO A 23 -13.17 8.05 -0.22
CA PRO A 23 -11.93 8.68 0.16
C PRO A 23 -11.20 7.82 1.19
N LEU A 24 -9.92 7.58 0.97
CA LEU A 24 -9.03 6.89 1.89
C LEU A 24 -7.83 7.80 2.16
N LYS A 25 -7.59 8.08 3.46
CA LYS A 25 -6.41 8.83 3.88
C LYS A 25 -5.20 7.91 3.97
N ILE A 26 -4.08 8.33 3.40
CA ILE A 26 -2.82 7.60 3.37
C ILE A 26 -1.65 8.51 3.77
N THR A 27 -0.49 7.91 4.06
CA THR A 27 0.73 8.65 4.35
C THR A 27 1.27 9.34 3.08
N ALA A 28 2.02 10.42 3.27
CA ALA A 28 2.69 11.12 2.17
C ALA A 28 3.66 10.21 1.40
N SER A 29 4.35 9.29 2.08
CA SER A 29 5.27 8.35 1.42
C SER A 29 4.55 7.38 0.49
N LEU A 30 3.41 6.83 0.91
CA LEU A 30 2.61 5.95 0.07
C LEU A 30 2.01 6.72 -1.11
N PHE A 31 1.54 7.95 -0.88
CA PHE A 31 1.01 8.79 -1.95
C PHE A 31 2.05 9.06 -3.04
N SER A 32 3.27 9.45 -2.66
CA SER A 32 4.37 9.66 -3.60
C SER A 32 4.71 8.39 -4.38
N ALA A 33 4.83 7.25 -3.70
CA ALA A 33 5.09 5.97 -4.34
C ALA A 33 4.00 5.61 -5.38
N LEU A 34 2.72 5.76 -5.03
CA LEU A 34 1.60 5.49 -5.94
C LEU A 34 1.58 6.46 -7.12
N ARG A 35 1.95 7.73 -6.90
CA ARG A 35 2.00 8.74 -7.95
C ARG A 35 3.12 8.45 -8.95
N ASP A 36 4.30 8.08 -8.47
CA ASP A 36 5.45 7.78 -9.33
C ASP A 36 5.28 6.45 -10.07
N LEU A 37 4.59 5.49 -9.46
CA LEU A 37 4.24 4.22 -10.09
C LEU A 37 3.09 4.32 -11.10
N ARG A 38 2.36 5.43 -11.11
CA ARG A 38 1.28 5.67 -12.05
C ARG A 38 1.88 5.94 -13.43
N GLY A 39 1.94 4.90 -14.26
CA GLY A 39 2.25 5.04 -15.68
C GLY A 39 1.02 5.38 -16.53
N GLU A 40 1.23 6.03 -17.68
CA GLU A 40 0.15 6.39 -18.62
C GLU A 40 -0.46 5.17 -19.34
N THR A 41 0.30 4.07 -19.46
CA THR A 41 -0.03 2.97 -20.38
C THR A 41 -0.21 1.61 -19.70
N ARG A 42 0.13 1.47 -18.42
CA ARG A 42 0.00 0.19 -17.70
C ARG A 42 -0.75 0.37 -16.39
N SER A 43 -1.88 -0.32 -16.29
CA SER A 43 -2.51 -0.65 -15.01
C SER A 43 -1.95 -1.98 -14.52
N PHE A 44 -1.69 -2.07 -13.21
CA PHE A 44 -1.34 -3.34 -12.58
C PHE A 44 -2.00 -3.44 -11.22
N ILE A 45 -2.25 -4.67 -10.79
CA ILE A 45 -2.82 -4.97 -9.48
C ILE A 45 -1.71 -4.80 -8.46
N LEU A 46 -1.83 -3.77 -7.62
CA LEU A 46 -0.86 -3.44 -6.58
C LEU A 46 -1.41 -3.81 -5.20
N TRP A 47 -0.55 -4.38 -4.37
CA TRP A 47 -0.76 -4.54 -2.94
C TRP A 47 0.16 -3.59 -2.19
N ALA A 48 -0.40 -2.76 -1.31
CA ALA A 48 0.32 -1.88 -0.40
C ALA A 48 -0.34 -1.98 0.98
N ASP A 49 0.44 -2.23 2.02
CA ASP A 49 -0.05 -2.44 3.39
C ASP A 49 -0.94 -1.27 3.88
N GLY A 50 -0.58 -0.02 3.60
CA GLY A 50 -1.36 1.16 3.98
C GLY A 50 -2.75 1.28 3.32
N ILE A 51 -3.04 0.47 2.29
CA ILE A 51 -4.34 0.41 1.62
C ILE A 51 -5.05 -0.92 1.89
N CYS A 52 -4.33 -2.03 1.79
CA CYS A 52 -4.91 -3.38 1.84
C CYS A 52 -5.12 -3.91 3.26
N ILE A 53 -4.51 -3.29 4.28
CA ILE A 53 -4.70 -3.63 5.69
C ILE A 53 -5.52 -2.53 6.34
N ASN A 54 -6.52 -2.91 7.15
CA ASN A 54 -7.24 -1.93 7.95
C ASN A 54 -6.33 -1.42 9.07
N GLN A 55 -5.76 -0.23 8.85
CA GLN A 55 -4.83 0.38 9.78
C GLN A 55 -5.47 0.80 11.11
N ASP A 56 -6.80 0.85 11.18
CA ASP A 56 -7.55 1.30 12.36
C ASP A 56 -8.13 0.11 13.17
N ASP A 57 -7.88 -1.14 12.75
CA ASP A 57 -8.23 -2.36 13.49
C ASP A 57 -6.96 -3.16 13.82
N ASP A 58 -6.47 -3.01 15.05
CA ASP A 58 -5.24 -3.66 15.52
C ASP A 58 -5.31 -5.19 15.47
N LYS A 59 -6.51 -5.78 15.58
CA LYS A 59 -6.67 -7.24 15.53
C LYS A 59 -6.52 -7.74 14.10
N GLU A 60 -7.18 -7.09 13.14
CA GLU A 60 -7.04 -7.41 11.72
C GLU A 60 -5.61 -7.13 11.24
N LYS A 61 -5.08 -5.96 11.58
CA LYS A 61 -3.70 -5.57 11.29
C LYS A 61 -2.68 -6.59 11.82
N GLY A 62 -2.82 -7.06 13.06
CA GLY A 62 -1.93 -8.08 13.62
C GLY A 62 -1.99 -9.41 12.85
N ILE A 63 -3.16 -9.78 12.34
CA ILE A 63 -3.32 -10.96 11.49
C ILE A 63 -2.63 -10.75 10.13
N GLN A 64 -2.85 -9.60 9.49
CA GLN A 64 -2.26 -9.29 8.19
C GLN A 64 -0.73 -9.15 8.25
N ILE A 65 -0.19 -8.53 9.30
CA ILE A 65 1.26 -8.41 9.50
C ILE A 65 1.92 -9.79 9.62
N ARG A 66 1.25 -10.79 10.20
CA ARG A 66 1.77 -12.16 10.20
C ARG A 66 1.77 -12.82 8.82
N LEU A 67 0.94 -12.33 7.90
CA LEU A 67 0.81 -12.83 6.54
C LEU A 67 1.72 -12.11 5.54
N THR A 68 2.31 -10.96 5.88
CA THR A 68 3.13 -10.17 4.93
C THR A 68 4.25 -10.99 4.31
N GLY A 69 4.95 -11.84 5.07
CA GLY A 69 5.98 -12.72 4.50
C GLY A 69 5.46 -13.60 3.36
N ARG A 70 4.24 -14.14 3.49
CA ARG A 70 3.56 -14.91 2.46
C ARG A 70 3.09 -14.03 1.30
N ILE A 71 2.55 -12.85 1.60
CA ILE A 71 2.08 -11.89 0.59
C ILE A 71 3.24 -11.48 -0.34
N TYR A 72 4.39 -11.13 0.22
CA TYR A 72 5.58 -10.80 -0.57
C TYR A 72 6.11 -12.02 -1.34
N ALA A 73 6.07 -13.22 -0.76
CA ALA A 73 6.50 -14.44 -1.44
C ALA A 73 5.59 -14.86 -2.61
N GLU A 74 4.28 -14.59 -2.53
CA GLU A 74 3.30 -14.89 -3.57
C GLU A 74 3.14 -13.74 -4.60
N ALA A 75 3.76 -12.58 -4.35
CA ALA A 75 3.73 -11.47 -5.29
C ALA A 75 4.50 -11.81 -6.57
N SER A 76 3.93 -11.49 -7.72
CA SER A 76 4.58 -11.72 -9.02
C SER A 76 5.81 -10.82 -9.20
N ASN A 77 5.78 -9.64 -8.59
CA ASN A 77 6.88 -8.69 -8.52
C ASN A 77 6.82 -7.95 -7.19
N THR A 78 7.97 -7.50 -6.71
CA THR A 78 8.06 -6.57 -5.57
C THR A 78 8.77 -5.30 -6.02
N ILE A 79 8.14 -4.16 -5.77
CA ILE A 79 8.73 -2.84 -6.02
C ILE A 79 9.24 -2.30 -4.68
N PHE A 80 10.51 -1.90 -4.67
CA PHE A 80 11.10 -1.17 -3.55
C PHE A 80 11.16 0.32 -3.91
N TYR A 81 10.50 1.14 -3.10
CA TYR A 81 10.45 2.59 -3.25
C TYR A 81 11.17 3.24 -2.05
N LEU A 82 12.16 4.09 -2.35
CA LEU A 82 13.04 4.73 -1.38
C LEU A 82 12.68 6.21 -1.19
#